data_AF-A0A535RIH8-F1
#
_entry.id   AF-A0A535RIH8-F1
#
_cell.length_a   1.000
_cell.length_b   1.000
_cell.length_c   1.000
_cell.angle_alpha   90.00
_cell.angle_beta   90.00
_cell.angle_gamma   90.00
#
_symmetry.space_group_name_H-M   'P 1'
#
loop_
_entity.id
_entity.type
_entity.pdbx_description
1 polymer ?
#
loop_
_entity_poly.entity_id
_entity_poly.type
_entity_poly.pdbx_seq_one_letter_code
_entity_poly.pdbx_strand_id
1 'polypeptide(L)'
;MPTPDLEERFRRWLKLTAEMHDNANFTPNASIAWASMRKPLADCIIALVSTAGVHLKSQPTHDLLDPHGDPSFREIPGYIQASDIAVDHSHYDTTDANADPNCVFPIDRLHELVNMGMIGAVAAMNFGFMGFIPDGRLLRDTTAPIVAERLLRQETDAVVLTPG
;
A
#
# COMPACT_ATOMS: atom_id res chain seq x y z
N MET A 1 -20.02 -7.31 -14.97
CA MET A 1 -19.72 -8.73 -14.67
C MET A 1 -18.37 -9.04 -15.29
N PRO A 2 -17.45 -9.75 -14.60
CA PRO A 2 -16.18 -10.17 -15.19
C PRO A 2 -16.44 -10.99 -16.46
N THR A 3 -15.53 -10.92 -17.43
CA THR A 3 -15.60 -11.81 -18.60
C THR A 3 -15.38 -13.27 -18.14
N PRO A 4 -15.88 -14.27 -18.88
CA PRO A 4 -15.71 -15.68 -18.51
C PRO A 4 -14.26 -16.09 -18.21
N ASP A 5 -13.29 -15.51 -18.94
CA ASP A 5 -11.85 -15.72 -18.72
C ASP A 5 -11.36 -15.20 -17.35
N LEU A 6 -11.84 -14.04 -16.91
CA LEU A 6 -11.42 -13.45 -15.64
C LEU A 6 -11.95 -14.24 -14.44
N GLU A 7 -13.18 -14.74 -14.52
CA GLU A 7 -13.75 -15.53 -13.44
C GLU A 7 -13.03 -16.89 -13.30
N GLU A 8 -12.69 -17.53 -14.42
CA GLU A 8 -11.91 -18.76 -14.42
C GLU A 8 -10.51 -18.55 -13.82
N ARG A 9 -9.81 -17.50 -14.26
CA ARG A 9 -8.48 -17.13 -13.73
C ARG A 9 -8.53 -16.85 -12.23
N PHE A 10 -9.57 -16.14 -11.76
CA PHE A 10 -9.75 -15.85 -10.35
C PHE A 10 -10.00 -17.11 -9.53
N ARG A 11 -10.89 -18.00 -9.98
CA ARG A 11 -11.13 -19.29 -9.30
C ARG A 11 -9.88 -20.17 -9.27
N ARG A 12 -9.10 -20.19 -10.34
CA ARG A 12 -7.82 -20.90 -10.40
C ARG A 12 -6.84 -20.32 -9.38
N TRP A 13 -6.74 -19.00 -9.30
CA TRP A 13 -5.89 -18.33 -8.31
C TRP A 13 -6.30 -18.69 -6.87
N LEU A 14 -7.60 -18.61 -6.55
CA LEU A 14 -8.13 -19.00 -5.22
C LEU A 14 -7.74 -20.43 -4.83
N LYS A 15 -7.87 -21.37 -5.78
CA LYS A 15 -7.48 -22.76 -5.57
C LYS A 15 -5.99 -22.89 -5.25
N LEU A 16 -5.13 -22.25 -6.04
CA LEU A 16 -3.68 -22.31 -5.83
C LEU A 16 -3.28 -21.70 -4.48
N THR A 17 -3.86 -20.55 -4.10
CA THR A 17 -3.60 -19.92 -2.80
C THR A 17 -4.00 -20.82 -1.63
N ALA A 18 -5.15 -21.50 -1.73
CA ALA A 18 -5.60 -22.44 -0.71
C ALA A 18 -4.74 -23.71 -0.61
N GLU A 19 -4.09 -24.12 -1.70
CA GLU A 19 -3.13 -25.24 -1.70
C GLU A 19 -1.74 -24.83 -1.17
N MET A 20 -1.36 -23.56 -1.34
CA MET A 20 -0.03 -23.04 -0.98
C MET A 20 0.07 -22.48 0.43
N HIS A 21 -1.04 -22.01 1.01
CA HIS A 21 -1.04 -21.32 2.30
C HIS A 21 -2.09 -21.89 3.24
N ASP A 22 -1.62 -22.40 4.38
CA ASP A 22 -2.48 -22.89 5.44
C ASP A 22 -3.45 -21.80 5.90
N ASN A 23 -4.75 -22.12 5.95
CA ASN A 23 -5.84 -21.23 6.35
C ASN A 23 -6.16 -20.07 5.38
N ALA A 24 -5.69 -20.12 4.14
CA ALA A 24 -6.11 -19.16 3.12
C ALA A 24 -7.63 -19.27 2.87
N ASN A 25 -8.36 -18.27 3.34
CA ASN A 25 -9.80 -18.16 3.19
C ASN A 25 -10.13 -16.85 2.51
N PHE A 26 -10.57 -16.93 1.25
CA PHE A 26 -11.10 -15.76 0.57
C PHE A 26 -12.36 -15.29 1.27
N THR A 27 -12.29 -14.09 1.81
CA THR A 27 -13.41 -13.43 2.48
C THR A 27 -13.82 -12.24 1.62
N PRO A 28 -14.94 -12.32 0.89
CA PRO A 28 -15.44 -11.16 0.18
C PRO A 28 -15.86 -10.09 1.19
N ASN A 29 -15.61 -8.82 0.86
CA ASN A 29 -16.13 -7.72 1.64
C ASN A 29 -17.67 -7.78 1.64
N ALA A 30 -18.28 -7.90 2.83
CA ALA A 30 -19.74 -7.98 2.96
C ALA A 30 -20.45 -6.69 2.51
N SER A 31 -19.78 -5.55 2.63
CA SER A 31 -20.23 -4.25 2.13
C SER A 31 -19.03 -3.43 1.66
N ILE A 32 -19.29 -2.44 0.81
CA ILE A 32 -18.27 -1.47 0.42
C ILE A 32 -18.19 -0.44 1.55
N ALA A 33 -17.01 -0.32 2.17
CA ALA A 33 -16.72 0.73 3.14
C ALA A 33 -16.45 2.06 2.43
N TRP A 34 -17.46 2.58 1.72
CA TRP A 34 -17.36 3.84 1.00
C TRP A 34 -17.42 5.03 1.96
N ALA A 35 -16.43 5.91 1.88
CA ALA A 35 -16.40 7.18 2.61
C ALA A 35 -16.39 8.35 1.63
N SER A 36 -17.42 9.19 1.68
CA SER A 36 -17.48 10.39 0.84
C SER A 36 -16.49 11.46 1.33
N MET A 37 -15.85 12.15 0.38
CA MET A 37 -15.02 13.33 0.66
C MET A 37 -15.84 14.41 1.37
N ARG A 38 -15.27 15.01 2.42
CA ARG A 38 -15.96 16.00 3.27
C ARG A 38 -15.59 17.45 2.95
N LYS A 39 -14.55 17.67 2.15
CA LYS A 39 -14.09 18.99 1.72
C LYS A 39 -13.55 18.93 0.29
N PRO A 40 -13.42 20.08 -0.40
CA PRO A 40 -12.83 20.15 -1.72
C PRO A 40 -11.44 19.51 -1.76
N LEU A 41 -11.10 18.86 -2.87
CA LEU A 41 -9.81 18.16 -3.01
C LEU A 41 -8.61 19.08 -2.76
N ALA A 42 -8.70 20.33 -3.20
CA ALA A 42 -7.69 21.36 -3.00
C ALA A 42 -7.41 21.70 -1.51
N ASP A 43 -8.31 21.30 -0.60
CA ASP A 43 -8.13 21.47 0.85
C ASP A 43 -7.70 20.16 1.54
N CYS A 44 -7.58 19.06 0.80
CA CYS A 44 -7.31 17.73 1.33
C CYS A 44 -5.83 17.43 1.57
N ILE A 45 -5.59 16.73 2.68
CA ILE A 45 -4.34 16.07 3.02
C ILE A 45 -4.41 14.64 2.48
N ILE A 46 -3.52 14.31 1.55
CA ILE A 46 -3.49 13.02 0.87
C ILE A 46 -2.28 12.22 1.34
N ALA A 47 -2.51 10.98 1.78
CA ALA A 47 -1.44 10.04 2.12
C ALA A 47 -1.24 8.97 1.05
N LEU A 48 -0.05 8.38 1.04
CA LEU A 48 0.27 7.15 0.33
C LEU A 48 0.36 5.99 1.31
N VAL A 49 -0.27 4.89 0.93
CA VAL A 49 -0.01 3.58 1.53
C VAL A 49 0.24 2.59 0.41
N SER A 50 1.45 2.06 0.35
CA SER A 50 1.86 1.10 -0.69
C SER A 50 2.10 -0.28 -0.10
N THR A 51 1.71 -1.31 -0.84
CA THR A 51 2.02 -2.71 -0.54
C THR A 51 3.07 -3.25 -1.51
N ALA A 52 3.88 -2.39 -2.11
CA ALA A 52 4.90 -2.78 -3.10
C ALA A 52 6.29 -3.03 -2.48
N GLY A 53 6.43 -3.06 -1.15
CA GLY A 53 7.73 -3.22 -0.48
C GLY A 53 8.57 -1.94 -0.41
N VAL A 54 7.91 -0.78 -0.43
CA VAL A 54 8.56 0.53 -0.39
C VAL A 54 9.08 0.86 1.01
N HIS A 55 10.28 1.41 1.08
CA HIS A 55 10.90 1.86 2.32
C HIS A 55 11.96 2.93 2.03
N LEU A 56 12.38 3.68 3.06
CA LEU A 56 13.54 4.58 2.89
C LEU A 56 14.82 3.76 2.77
N LYS A 57 15.75 4.21 1.92
CA LYS A 57 17.10 3.61 1.81
C LYS A 57 17.87 3.55 3.13
N SER A 58 17.50 4.39 4.10
CA SER A 58 18.09 4.45 5.44
C SER A 58 17.43 3.50 6.45
N GLN A 59 16.31 2.89 6.09
CA GLN A 59 15.58 1.95 6.95
C GLN A 59 16.02 0.50 6.70
N PRO A 60 15.83 -0.39 7.68
CA PRO A 60 15.91 -1.82 7.42
C PRO A 60 14.92 -2.23 6.32
N THR A 61 15.38 -3.11 5.44
CA THR A 61 14.54 -3.74 4.42
C THR A 61 13.40 -4.54 5.07
N HIS A 62 12.40 -4.92 4.28
CA HIS A 62 11.43 -5.92 4.71
C HIS A 62 12.07 -7.31 4.87
N ASP A 63 11.45 -8.18 5.65
CA ASP A 63 11.84 -9.60 5.69
C ASP A 63 11.31 -10.29 4.42
N LEU A 64 12.22 -10.60 3.51
CA LEU A 64 11.89 -11.24 2.23
C LEU A 64 11.95 -12.77 2.29
N LEU A 65 12.43 -13.34 3.41
CA LEU A 65 12.75 -14.76 3.56
C LEU A 65 11.76 -15.50 4.45
N ASP A 66 11.01 -14.79 5.31
CA ASP A 66 9.97 -15.42 6.12
C ASP A 66 8.87 -16.01 5.22
N PRO A 67 8.62 -17.34 5.27
CA PRO A 67 7.56 -17.97 4.47
C PRO A 67 6.15 -17.48 4.84
N HIS A 68 5.97 -16.86 6.01
CA HIS A 68 4.74 -16.22 6.45
C HIS A 68 4.64 -14.73 6.08
N GLY A 69 5.68 -14.19 5.43
CA GLY A 69 5.76 -12.80 4.99
C GLY A 69 6.12 -11.81 6.10
N ASP A 70 6.21 -10.53 5.75
CA ASP A 70 6.51 -9.44 6.68
C ASP A 70 5.24 -8.60 6.97
N PRO A 71 4.58 -8.78 8.13
CA PRO A 71 3.40 -8.01 8.48
C PRO A 71 3.72 -6.59 8.97
N SER A 72 5.01 -6.23 9.11
CA SER A 72 5.43 -4.90 9.54
C SER A 72 5.26 -3.85 8.45
N PHE A 73 5.43 -2.59 8.83
CA PHE A 73 5.37 -1.46 7.91
C PHE A 73 6.57 -0.54 8.10
N ARG A 74 6.76 0.39 7.16
CA ARG A 74 7.77 1.43 7.19
C ARG A 74 7.09 2.79 7.13
N GLU A 75 7.61 3.71 7.93
CA GLU A 75 7.15 5.10 7.98
C GLU A 75 7.97 5.96 7.02
N ILE A 76 7.29 6.69 6.15
CA ILE A 76 7.91 7.46 5.06
C ILE A 76 7.47 8.93 5.22
N PRO A 77 8.36 9.83 5.68
CA PRO A 77 7.99 11.22 5.91
C PRO A 77 7.51 11.89 4.61
N GLY A 78 6.45 12.69 4.69
CA GLY A 78 5.82 13.29 3.51
C GLY A 78 6.66 14.29 2.74
N TYR A 79 7.83 14.71 3.25
CA TYR A 79 8.73 15.64 2.57
C TYR A 79 9.84 14.95 1.75
N ILE A 80 9.98 13.63 1.87
CA ILE A 80 11.05 12.89 1.17
C ILE A 80 10.79 12.84 -0.34
N GLN A 81 11.86 12.70 -1.12
CA GLN A 81 11.78 12.57 -2.57
C GLN A 81 11.80 11.09 -2.97
N ALA A 82 11.29 10.76 -4.17
CA ALA A 82 11.35 9.39 -4.67
C ALA A 82 12.79 8.84 -4.72
N SER A 83 13.80 9.71 -4.91
CA SER A 83 15.22 9.34 -4.88
C SER A 83 15.70 8.78 -3.52
N ASP A 84 14.97 9.01 -2.43
CA ASP A 84 15.26 8.47 -1.10
C ASP A 84 14.65 7.08 -0.85
N ILE A 85 13.80 6.61 -1.77
CA ILE A 85 13.03 5.38 -1.65
C ILE A 85 13.75 4.22 -2.33
N ALA A 86 13.68 3.04 -1.70
CA ALA A 86 14.00 1.76 -2.30
C ALA A 86 12.78 0.83 -2.27
N VAL A 87 12.79 -0.17 -3.15
CA VAL A 87 11.69 -1.11 -3.32
C VAL A 87 12.23 -2.54 -3.30
N ASP A 88 11.84 -3.29 -2.27
CA ASP A 88 12.28 -4.67 -2.06
C ASP A 88 11.06 -5.60 -2.00
N HIS A 89 11.00 -6.58 -2.90
CA HIS A 89 9.90 -7.53 -2.97
C HIS A 89 10.39 -8.90 -3.44
N SER A 90 9.87 -9.99 -2.84
CA SER A 90 10.27 -11.36 -3.21
C SER A 90 9.46 -11.98 -4.35
N HIS A 91 8.35 -11.35 -4.76
CA HIS A 91 7.37 -11.95 -5.69
C HIS A 91 7.09 -11.14 -6.97
N TYR A 92 7.80 -10.03 -7.21
CA TYR A 92 7.76 -9.33 -8.50
C TYR A 92 9.12 -8.69 -8.81
N ASP A 93 9.36 -8.35 -10.08
CA ASP A 93 10.60 -7.68 -10.50
C ASP A 93 10.60 -6.20 -10.11
N THR A 94 11.46 -5.82 -9.17
CA THR A 94 11.54 -4.46 -8.64
C THR A 94 12.44 -3.53 -9.47
N THR A 95 12.96 -3.98 -10.63
CA THR A 95 13.89 -3.20 -11.46
C THR A 95 13.31 -1.83 -11.84
N ASP A 96 12.10 -1.80 -12.41
CA ASP A 96 11.47 -0.55 -12.84
C ASP A 96 11.05 0.31 -11.63
N ALA A 97 10.56 -0.31 -10.56
CA ALA A 97 10.19 0.39 -9.33
C ALA A 97 11.39 1.03 -8.62
N ASN A 98 12.59 0.44 -8.72
CA ASN A 98 13.82 1.05 -8.22
C ASN A 98 14.38 2.11 -9.18
N ALA A 99 14.10 2.01 -10.48
CA ALA A 99 14.47 3.03 -11.46
C ALA A 99 13.61 4.30 -11.31
N ASP A 100 12.30 4.14 -11.08
CA ASP A 100 11.38 5.23 -10.73
C ASP A 100 10.39 4.77 -9.65
N PRO A 101 10.66 5.08 -8.37
CA PRO A 101 9.76 4.74 -7.27
C PRO A 101 8.37 5.36 -7.40
N ASN A 102 8.18 6.41 -8.21
CA ASN A 102 6.86 6.99 -8.43
C ASN A 102 5.88 6.02 -9.12
N CYS A 103 6.36 4.96 -9.77
CA CYS A 103 5.50 3.92 -10.35
C CYS A 103 4.67 3.17 -9.30
N VAL A 104 5.19 3.03 -8.08
CA VAL A 104 4.53 2.30 -6.97
C VAL A 104 4.32 3.16 -5.73
N PHE A 105 4.97 4.32 -5.64
CA PHE A 105 4.86 5.28 -4.55
C PHE A 105 5.02 6.71 -5.09
N PRO A 106 3.97 7.30 -5.69
CA PRO A 106 4.02 8.56 -6.45
C PRO A 106 4.16 9.81 -5.56
N ILE A 107 5.16 9.86 -4.68
CA ILE A 107 5.37 10.93 -3.71
C ILE A 107 5.69 12.26 -4.38
N ASP A 108 6.55 12.25 -5.40
CA ASP A 108 6.90 13.47 -6.14
C ASP A 108 5.67 14.00 -6.90
N ARG A 109 4.84 13.08 -7.42
CA ARG A 109 3.58 13.45 -8.10
C ARG A 109 2.59 14.08 -7.12
N LEU A 110 2.53 13.63 -5.86
CA LEU A 110 1.72 14.31 -4.85
C LEU A 110 2.26 15.71 -4.54
N HIS A 111 3.58 15.91 -4.46
CA HIS A 111 4.17 17.25 -4.30
C HIS A 111 3.85 18.16 -5.49
N GLU A 112 3.90 17.65 -6.72
CA GLU A 112 3.49 18.38 -7.91
C GLU A 112 2.01 18.80 -7.84
N LEU A 113 1.12 17.90 -7.39
CA LEU A 113 -0.30 18.22 -7.20
C LEU A 113 -0.52 19.31 -6.14
N VAL A 114 0.27 19.32 -5.06
CA VAL A 114 0.28 20.41 -4.08
C VAL A 114 0.71 21.71 -4.75
N ASN A 115 1.81 21.70 -5.51
CA ASN A 115 2.33 22.88 -6.19
C ASN A 115 1.37 23.45 -7.24
N MET A 116 0.55 22.60 -7.85
CA MET A 116 -0.52 23.00 -8.77
C MET A 116 -1.81 23.46 -8.05
N GLY A 117 -1.88 23.37 -6.73
CA GLY A 117 -3.07 23.68 -5.93
C GLY A 117 -4.23 22.70 -6.13
N MET A 118 -3.94 21.49 -6.64
CA MET A 118 -4.95 20.45 -6.86
C MET A 118 -5.31 19.70 -5.58
N ILE A 119 -4.34 19.52 -4.68
CA ILE A 119 -4.52 18.99 -3.33
C ILE A 119 -3.92 19.97 -2.31
N GLY A 120 -4.40 19.92 -1.07
CA GLY A 120 -3.97 20.86 -0.03
C GLY A 120 -2.57 20.54 0.51
N ALA A 121 -2.30 19.27 0.81
CA ALA A 121 -1.01 18.82 1.28
C ALA A 121 -0.80 17.32 1.05
N VAL A 122 0.46 16.90 1.16
CA VAL A 122 0.84 15.50 1.40
C VAL A 122 0.81 15.24 2.90
N ALA A 123 0.32 14.08 3.32
CA ALA A 123 0.34 13.68 4.72
C ALA A 123 1.77 13.69 5.28
N ALA A 124 1.91 14.11 6.54
CA ALA A 124 3.21 14.22 7.19
C ALA A 124 3.93 12.86 7.28
N MET A 125 3.16 11.78 7.37
CA MET A 125 3.66 10.41 7.33
C MET A 125 2.87 9.53 6.38
N ASN A 126 3.59 8.79 5.55
CA ASN A 126 3.09 7.80 4.61
C ASN A 126 3.62 6.41 4.99
N PHE A 127 3.09 5.35 4.38
CA PHE A 127 3.39 3.99 4.83
C PHE A 127 3.70 3.01 3.70
N GLY A 128 4.73 2.19 3.91
CA GLY A 128 5.10 1.06 3.05
C GLY A 128 4.90 -0.28 3.75
N PHE A 129 4.36 -1.25 3.03
CA PHE A 129 4.21 -2.64 3.45
C PHE A 129 4.88 -3.55 2.42
N MET A 130 5.33 -4.72 2.87
CA MET A 130 6.01 -5.71 2.04
C MET A 130 5.12 -6.25 0.91
N GLY A 131 3.81 -6.46 1.14
CA GLY A 131 2.86 -6.92 0.11
C GLY A 131 2.65 -8.43 0.06
N PHE A 132 3.68 -9.23 0.33
CA PHE A 132 3.54 -10.67 0.59
C PHE A 132 3.32 -10.95 2.08
N ILE A 133 2.06 -11.15 2.46
CA ILE A 133 1.62 -11.47 3.83
C ILE A 133 0.55 -12.58 3.75
N PRO A 134 0.95 -13.84 3.47
CA PRO A 134 0.01 -14.94 3.32
C PRO A 134 -0.84 -15.21 4.57
N ASP A 135 -0.26 -15.02 5.77
CA ASP A 135 -1.04 -14.96 7.01
C ASP A 135 -1.43 -13.53 7.36
N GLY A 136 -2.56 -13.08 6.79
CA GLY A 136 -3.07 -11.73 6.99
C GLY A 136 -3.60 -11.42 8.40
N ARG A 137 -3.57 -12.35 9.37
CA ARG A 137 -4.12 -12.11 10.72
C ARG A 137 -3.40 -10.96 11.43
N LEU A 138 -2.07 -10.96 11.42
CA LEU A 138 -1.29 -9.87 12.04
C LEU A 138 -1.49 -8.53 11.31
N LEU A 139 -1.62 -8.55 9.98
CA LEU A 139 -1.95 -7.36 9.22
C LEU A 139 -3.32 -6.80 9.63
N ARG A 140 -4.36 -7.64 9.61
CA ARG A 140 -5.74 -7.27 9.90
C ARG A 140 -5.94 -6.82 11.34
N ASP A 141 -5.38 -7.57 12.30
CA ASP A 141 -5.68 -7.38 13.72
C ASP A 141 -4.70 -6.41 14.40
N THR A 142 -3.55 -6.12 13.78
CA THR A 142 -2.48 -5.32 14.40
C THR A 142 -1.99 -4.19 13.52
N THR A 143 -1.27 -4.47 12.42
CA THR A 143 -0.49 -3.42 11.74
C THR A 143 -1.32 -2.48 10.87
N ALA A 144 -2.35 -2.98 10.17
CA ALA A 144 -3.27 -2.11 9.44
C ALA A 144 -4.09 -1.20 10.37
N PRO A 145 -4.66 -1.66 11.50
CA PRO A 145 -5.28 -0.79 12.49
C PRO A 145 -4.35 0.30 13.04
N ILE A 146 -3.08 -0.03 13.32
CA ILE A 146 -2.08 0.96 13.79
C ILE A 146 -1.86 2.05 12.72
N VAL A 147 -1.67 1.66 11.46
CA VAL A 147 -1.47 2.62 10.36
C VAL A 147 -2.73 3.46 10.14
N ALA A 148 -3.92 2.86 10.18
CA ALA A 148 -5.19 3.57 10.07
C ALA A 148 -5.35 4.61 11.20
N GLU A 149 -5.01 4.25 12.44
CA GLU A 149 -5.04 5.19 13.57
C GLU A 149 -4.05 6.34 13.37
N ARG A 150 -2.84 6.08 12.87
CA ARG A 150 -1.85 7.14 12.59
C ARG A 150 -2.33 8.10 11.50
N LEU A 151 -2.93 7.59 10.43
CA LEU A 151 -3.54 8.39 9.37
C LEU A 151 -4.66 9.30 9.90
N LEU A 152 -5.52 8.77 10.78
CA LEU A 152 -6.57 9.55 11.44
C LEU A 152 -6.00 10.63 12.36
N ARG A 153 -4.97 10.31 13.16
CA ARG A 153 -4.32 11.25 14.10
C ARG A 153 -3.62 12.42 13.41
N GLN A 154 -3.15 12.24 12.18
CA GLN A 154 -2.54 13.30 11.37
C GLN A 154 -3.53 13.99 10.41
N GLU A 155 -4.85 13.78 10.62
CA GLU A 155 -5.93 14.43 9.86
C GLU A 155 -5.87 14.16 8.34
N THR A 156 -5.42 12.97 7.94
CA THR A 156 -5.46 12.55 6.53
C THR A 156 -6.91 12.42 6.05
N ASP A 157 -7.24 13.04 4.92
CA ASP A 157 -8.59 13.03 4.36
C ASP A 157 -8.83 11.89 3.38
N ALA A 158 -7.79 11.52 2.64
CA ALA A 158 -7.84 10.42 1.70
C ALA A 158 -6.48 9.74 1.58
N VAL A 159 -6.51 8.46 1.23
CA VAL A 159 -5.34 7.62 1.02
C VAL A 159 -5.36 7.10 -0.39
N VAL A 160 -4.25 7.25 -1.11
CA VAL A 160 -4.01 6.54 -2.35
C VAL A 160 -3.33 5.21 -1.99
N LEU A 161 -4.03 4.12 -2.27
CA LEU A 161 -3.53 2.76 -2.10
C LEU A 161 -2.84 2.31 -3.38
N THR A 162 -1.57 1.93 -3.31
CA THR A 162 -0.81 1.46 -4.46
C THR A 162 -0.37 0.00 -4.27
N PRO A 163 -0.76 -0.91 -5.17
CA PRO A 163 -0.21 -2.27 -5.19
C PRO A 163 1.17 -2.31 -5.85
N GLY A 164 1.88 -3.43 -5.66
CA GLY A 164 3.05 -3.83 -6.45
C GLY A 164 2.66 -4.74 -7.60
#